data_AF-A0A1I1LNI8-F1
#
_entry.id   AF-A0A1I1LNI8-F1
#
_cell.length_a   1.000
_cell.length_b   1.000
_cell.length_c   1.000
_cell.angle_alpha   90.00
_cell.angle_beta   90.00
_cell.angle_gamma   90.00
#
_symmetry.space_group_name_H-M   'P 1'
#
loop_
_entity.id
_entity.type
_entity.pdbx_description
1 polymer ?
#
loop_
_entity_poly.entity_id
_entity_poly.type
_entity_poly.pdbx_seq_one_letter_code
_entity_poly.pdbx_strand_id
1 'polypeptide(L)'
;MLPFIQNAYLFALGSMIGWVLEFFYRKFFDPVNVERKWLNPGFLTGPYLPLYGLSLLLLFWMSRIERFIPIDNNYLRKAVLFVIMAACITALEYFTGLIFIVKMKIMLWDYTQFWGNIKGIICPMYSFFWLLLSLGYCFFLDPPITHTVELLINNLQFTFFVGLYYGVFLIDLAISLNNMVNIAEFAREHNIIVKIDELRAQIEAFRVKTLGSAHFFVPLRFSDTLHNSLERYREFRENFSVGNIRENIKGNIRENIDKIKRK
;
A
#
# COMPACT_ATOMS: atom_id res chain seq x y z
N MET A 1 -14.44 -17.18 21.95
CA MET A 1 -14.27 -15.73 22.22
C MET A 1 -12.79 -15.33 22.22
N LEU A 2 -11.91 -15.97 23.00
CA LEU A 2 -10.48 -15.63 23.07
C LEU A 2 -9.73 -15.69 21.72
N PRO A 3 -9.87 -16.72 20.87
CA PRO A 3 -9.16 -16.77 19.58
C PRO A 3 -9.55 -15.64 18.62
N PHE A 4 -10.81 -15.20 18.68
CA PHE A 4 -11.29 -14.07 17.89
C PHE A 4 -10.66 -12.75 18.33
N ILE A 5 -10.64 -12.48 19.64
CA ILE A 5 -10.04 -11.26 20.21
C ILE A 5 -8.54 -11.22 19.92
N GLN A 6 -7.85 -12.36 20.03
CA GLN A 6 -6.44 -12.49 19.67
C GLN A 6 -6.19 -12.13 18.20
N ASN A 7 -6.96 -12.70 17.27
CA ASN A 7 -6.82 -12.39 15.85
C ASN A 7 -7.15 -10.92 15.56
N ALA A 8 -8.17 -10.38 16.21
CA ALA A 8 -8.56 -8.97 16.07
C ALA A 8 -7.43 -8.04 16.54
N TYR A 9 -6.81 -8.36 17.68
CA TYR A 9 -5.66 -7.60 18.18
C TYR A 9 -4.44 -7.71 17.28
N LEU A 10 -4.11 -8.92 16.80
CA LEU A 10 -2.98 -9.12 15.88
C LEU A 10 -3.19 -8.33 14.57
N PHE A 11 -4.40 -8.35 14.02
CA PHE A 11 -4.73 -7.55 12.85
C PHE A 11 -4.56 -6.05 13.13
N ALA A 12 -5.07 -5.56 14.26
CA ALA A 12 -4.96 -4.15 14.63
C ALA A 12 -3.50 -3.72 14.79
N LEU A 13 -2.72 -4.51 15.54
CA LEU A 13 -1.29 -4.29 15.77
C LEU A 13 -0.51 -4.29 14.45
N GLY A 14 -0.74 -5.29 13.60
CA GLY A 14 -0.08 -5.40 12.30
C GLY A 14 -0.47 -4.26 11.34
N SER A 15 -1.73 -3.83 11.37
CA SER A 15 -2.20 -2.72 10.53
C SER A 15 -1.55 -1.40 10.93
N MET A 16 -1.39 -1.13 12.23
CA MET A 16 -0.76 0.10 12.73
C MET A 16 0.76 0.08 12.55
N ILE A 17 1.44 -1.00 12.97
CA ILE A 17 2.89 -1.13 12.81
C ILE A 17 3.25 -1.10 11.33
N GLY A 18 2.50 -1.82 10.50
CA GLY A 18 2.68 -1.83 9.05
C GLY A 18 2.50 -0.46 8.42
N TRP A 19 1.48 0.30 8.86
CA TRP A 19 1.30 1.68 8.41
C TRP A 19 2.52 2.55 8.78
N VAL A 20 3.01 2.46 10.01
CA VAL A 20 4.20 3.22 10.46
C VAL A 20 5.43 2.85 9.63
N LEU A 21 5.68 1.55 9.43
CA LEU A 21 6.79 1.04 8.64
C LEU A 21 6.74 1.55 7.20
N GLU A 22 5.59 1.40 6.54
CA GLU A 22 5.38 1.82 5.15
C GLU A 22 5.46 3.35 5.01
N PHE A 23 4.90 4.11 5.97
CA PHE A 23 4.95 5.57 5.99
C PHE A 23 6.40 6.09 6.02
N PHE A 24 7.24 5.51 6.88
CA PHE A 24 8.67 5.85 6.93
C PHE A 24 9.45 5.31 5.73
N TYR A 25 9.13 4.11 5.26
CA TYR A 25 9.73 3.53 4.05
C TYR A 25 9.51 4.43 2.83
N ARG A 26 8.26 4.86 2.59
CA ARG A 26 7.89 5.78 1.51
C ARG A 26 8.58 7.13 1.60
N LYS A 27 8.80 7.62 2.81
CA LYS A 27 9.49 8.88 3.03
C LYS A 27 10.98 8.79 2.71
N PHE A 28 11.67 7.73 3.16
CA PHE A 28 13.14 7.71 3.20
C PHE A 28 13.80 6.77 2.19
N PHE A 29 13.15 5.66 1.85
CA PHE A 29 13.77 4.57 1.12
C PHE A 29 13.11 4.28 -0.23
N ASP A 30 11.85 4.64 -0.41
CA ASP A 30 11.13 4.39 -1.65
C ASP A 30 11.78 5.14 -2.83
N PRO A 31 12.26 4.43 -3.87
CA PRO A 31 12.91 5.05 -5.01
C PRO A 31 11.91 5.72 -5.96
N VAL A 32 10.61 5.40 -5.88
CA VAL A 32 9.56 6.04 -6.69
C VAL A 32 9.29 7.45 -6.18
N ASN A 33 9.39 7.67 -4.86
CA ASN A 33 9.19 8.97 -4.23
C ASN A 33 10.49 9.80 -4.17
N VAL A 34 10.94 10.27 -5.33
CA VAL A 34 12.18 11.09 -5.47
C VAL A 34 12.10 12.38 -4.66
N GLU A 35 10.92 13.00 -4.59
CA GLU A 35 10.69 14.26 -3.86
C GLU A 35 10.61 14.07 -2.34
N ARG A 36 10.64 12.82 -1.86
CA ARG A 36 10.58 12.46 -0.44
C ARG A 36 9.38 13.12 0.25
N LYS A 37 8.22 13.19 -0.42
CA LYS A 37 7.01 13.76 0.17
C LYS A 37 6.41 12.81 1.21
N TRP A 38 5.67 13.36 2.17
CA TRP A 38 4.91 12.56 3.12
C TRP A 38 3.67 12.02 2.40
N LEU A 39 3.61 10.71 2.23
CA LEU A 39 2.52 10.03 1.54
C LEU A 39 1.83 9.10 2.52
N ASN A 40 0.52 9.23 2.65
CA ASN A 40 -0.27 8.28 3.42
C ASN A 40 -0.35 6.95 2.66
N PRO A 41 0.14 5.83 3.21
CA PRO A 41 0.08 4.55 2.52
C PRO A 41 -1.33 3.97 2.48
N GLY A 42 -1.62 3.22 1.41
CA GLY A 42 -2.90 2.53 1.24
C GLY A 42 -4.07 3.46 0.93
N PHE A 43 -5.28 2.90 0.97
CA PHE A 43 -6.50 3.60 0.56
C PHE A 43 -7.26 4.26 1.71
N LEU A 44 -6.95 3.87 2.95
CA LEU A 44 -7.58 4.41 4.16
C LEU A 44 -7.08 5.83 4.47
N THR A 45 -7.89 6.60 5.19
CA THR A 45 -7.51 7.97 5.60
C THR A 45 -6.71 7.94 6.89
N GLY A 46 -7.05 7.04 7.80
CA GLY A 46 -6.37 6.85 9.08
C GLY A 46 -5.08 6.04 8.98
N PRO A 47 -4.35 5.90 10.10
CA PRO A 47 -3.07 5.21 10.17
C PRO A 47 -3.23 3.68 10.20
N TYR A 48 -3.84 3.13 9.15
CA TYR A 48 -4.21 1.73 9.06
C TYR A 48 -3.80 1.16 7.72
N LEU A 49 -3.08 0.05 7.75
CA LEU A 49 -2.70 -0.68 6.54
C LEU A 49 -3.18 -2.14 6.63
N PRO A 50 -4.43 -2.44 6.21
CA PRO A 50 -5.05 -3.76 6.38
C PRO A 50 -4.24 -4.91 5.79
N LEU A 51 -3.51 -4.67 4.69
CA LEU A 51 -2.64 -5.67 4.07
C LEU A 51 -1.56 -6.15 5.04
N TYR A 52 -0.98 -5.26 5.84
CA TYR A 52 0.01 -5.63 6.85
C TYR A 52 -0.63 -6.29 8.07
N GLY A 53 -1.84 -5.89 8.46
CA GLY A 53 -2.62 -6.59 9.48
C GLY A 53 -2.89 -8.04 9.12
N LEU A 54 -3.31 -8.31 7.87
CA LEU A 54 -3.47 -9.66 7.34
C LEU A 54 -2.14 -10.41 7.24
N SER A 55 -1.08 -9.72 6.83
CA SER A 55 0.26 -10.31 6.74
C SER A 55 0.76 -10.76 8.11
N LEU A 56 0.58 -9.94 9.16
CA LEU A 56 0.97 -10.30 10.52
C LEU A 56 0.18 -11.51 11.04
N LEU A 57 -1.12 -11.56 10.75
CA LEU A 57 -1.94 -12.74 11.07
C LEU A 57 -1.40 -14.00 10.38
N LEU A 58 -1.09 -13.91 9.08
CA LEU A 58 -0.53 -15.03 8.33
C LEU A 58 0.80 -15.49 8.95
N LEU A 59 1.72 -14.55 9.21
CA LEU A 59 3.01 -14.85 9.84
C LEU A 59 2.85 -15.52 11.21
N PHE A 60 1.94 -15.01 12.05
CA PHE A 60 1.67 -15.57 13.37
C PHE A 60 1.18 -17.02 13.28
N TRP A 61 0.16 -17.28 12.45
CA TRP A 61 -0.38 -18.63 12.30
C TRP A 61 0.62 -19.59 11.66
N MET A 62 1.38 -19.13 10.67
CA MET A 62 2.44 -19.92 10.02
C MET A 62 3.56 -20.31 10.99
N SER A 63 3.95 -19.40 11.90
CA SER A 63 4.89 -19.69 12.99
C SER A 63 4.39 -20.84 13.89
N ARG A 64 3.09 -20.89 14.20
CA ARG A 64 2.51 -21.96 15.04
C ARG A 64 2.44 -23.33 14.38
N ILE A 65 2.48 -23.38 13.05
CA ILE A 65 2.48 -24.65 12.30
C ILE A 65 3.87 -25.11 11.86
N GLU A 66 4.95 -24.41 12.25
CA GLU A 66 6.35 -24.79 11.93
C GLU A 66 6.61 -26.27 12.26
N ARG A 67 6.09 -26.76 13.40
CA ARG A 67 6.26 -28.15 13.87
C ARG A 67 5.69 -29.22 12.93
N PHE A 68 4.80 -28.85 12.01
CA PHE A 68 4.20 -29.78 11.05
C PHE A 68 4.99 -29.89 9.75
N ILE A 69 6.06 -29.10 9.58
CA ILE A 69 6.95 -29.21 8.44
C ILE A 69 7.85 -30.45 8.64
N PRO A 70 7.77 -31.48 7.77
CA PRO A 70 8.47 -32.75 7.94
C PRO A 70 9.96 -32.61 7.55
N ILE A 71 10.70 -31.82 8.32
CA ILE A 71 12.13 -31.56 8.13
C ILE A 71 12.82 -31.66 9.50
N ASP A 72 13.75 -32.61 9.62
CA ASP A 72 14.47 -32.87 10.87
C ASP A 72 15.50 -31.78 11.20
N ASN A 73 16.13 -31.18 10.18
CA ASN A 73 17.09 -30.10 10.36
C ASN A 73 16.38 -28.79 10.70
N ASN A 74 16.55 -28.32 11.94
CA ASN A 74 15.96 -27.08 12.45
C ASN A 74 16.26 -25.84 11.60
N TYR A 75 17.48 -25.69 11.07
CA TYR A 75 17.85 -24.53 10.25
C TYR A 75 17.16 -24.57 8.88
N LEU A 76 17.12 -25.74 8.26
CA LEU A 76 16.47 -25.93 6.98
C LEU A 76 14.94 -25.74 7.11
N ARG A 77 14.34 -26.26 8.19
CA ARG A 77 12.91 -26.08 8.47
C ARG A 77 12.52 -24.62 8.57
N LYS A 78 13.30 -23.82 9.30
CA LYS A 78 13.09 -22.36 9.42
C LYS A 78 13.31 -21.63 8.10
N ALA A 79 14.36 -21.99 7.35
CA ALA A 79 14.61 -21.39 6.04
C ALA A 79 13.42 -21.63 5.08
N VAL A 80 12.89 -22.86 5.04
CA VAL A 80 11.69 -23.20 4.26
C VAL A 80 10.48 -22.42 4.74
N LEU A 81 10.27 -22.31 6.06
CA LEU A 81 9.18 -21.51 6.62
C LEU A 81 9.22 -20.05 6.13
N PHE A 82 10.39 -19.40 6.16
CA PHE A 82 10.52 -18.01 5.73
C PHE A 82 10.21 -17.82 4.25
N VAL A 83 10.62 -18.76 3.41
CA VAL A 83 10.31 -18.74 1.97
C VAL A 83 8.81 -18.90 1.75
N ILE A 84 8.16 -19.83 2.45
CA ILE A 84 6.71 -20.01 2.35
C ILE A 84 5.98 -18.75 2.85
N MET A 85 6.42 -18.15 3.96
CA MET A 85 5.86 -16.90 4.49
C MET A 85 5.95 -15.76 3.48
N ALA A 86 7.13 -15.54 2.92
CA ALA A 86 7.36 -14.52 1.90
C ALA A 86 6.49 -14.76 0.65
N ALA A 87 6.35 -16.02 0.22
CA ALA A 87 5.50 -16.40 -0.90
C ALA A 87 4.02 -16.14 -0.61
N CYS A 88 3.54 -16.48 0.59
CA CYS A 88 2.16 -16.20 1.01
C CYS A 88 1.85 -14.70 1.07
N ILE A 89 2.77 -13.88 1.60
CA ILE A 89 2.59 -12.42 1.63
C ILE A 89 2.63 -11.85 0.21
N THR A 90 3.57 -12.28 -0.63
CA THR A 90 3.63 -11.85 -2.04
C THR A 90 2.35 -12.25 -2.79
N ALA A 91 1.80 -13.43 -2.51
CA ALA A 91 0.52 -13.84 -3.09
C ALA A 91 -0.63 -12.96 -2.60
N LEU A 92 -0.69 -12.64 -1.30
CA LEU A 92 -1.68 -11.72 -0.74
C LEU A 92 -1.59 -10.34 -1.41
N GLU A 93 -0.39 -9.81 -1.59
CA GLU A 93 -0.12 -8.55 -2.29
C GLU A 93 -0.62 -8.62 -3.74
N TYR A 94 -0.26 -9.68 -4.47
CA TYR A 94 -0.71 -9.89 -5.84
C TYR A 94 -2.24 -9.93 -5.96
N PHE A 95 -2.92 -10.72 -5.12
CA PHE A 95 -4.38 -10.81 -5.14
C PHE A 95 -5.04 -9.48 -4.78
N THR A 96 -4.52 -8.78 -3.77
CA THR A 96 -5.05 -7.48 -3.35
C THR A 96 -4.91 -6.46 -4.49
N GLY A 97 -3.72 -6.30 -5.06
CA GLY A 97 -3.50 -5.37 -6.17
C GLY A 97 -4.31 -5.75 -7.41
N LEU A 98 -4.46 -7.05 -7.69
CA LEU A 98 -5.25 -7.52 -8.83
C LEU A 98 -6.74 -7.17 -8.69
N ILE A 99 -7.30 -7.31 -7.47
CA ILE A 99 -8.69 -6.93 -7.20
C ILE A 99 -8.89 -5.43 -7.45
N PHE A 100 -8.01 -4.57 -6.93
CA PHE A 100 -8.12 -3.13 -7.12
C PHE A 100 -7.95 -2.70 -8.59
N ILE A 101 -6.99 -3.28 -9.31
CA ILE A 101 -6.77 -2.93 -10.72
C ILE A 101 -7.90 -3.46 -11.61
N VAL A 102 -8.31 -4.73 -11.46
CA VAL A 102 -9.29 -5.35 -12.36
C VAL A 102 -10.70 -4.89 -12.05
N LYS A 103 -11.10 -4.87 -10.78
CA LYS A 103 -12.48 -4.51 -10.40
C LYS A 103 -12.69 -3.01 -10.29
N MET A 104 -11.69 -2.27 -9.82
CA MET A 104 -11.82 -0.85 -9.53
C MET A 104 -11.08 0.07 -10.51
N LYS A 105 -10.21 -0.46 -11.39
CA LYS A 105 -9.29 0.36 -12.22
C LYS A 105 -8.45 1.34 -11.39
N ILE A 106 -8.14 0.95 -10.15
CA ILE A 106 -7.36 1.74 -9.21
C ILE A 106 -6.04 1.02 -8.94
N MET A 107 -4.95 1.78 -9.01
CA MET A 107 -3.62 1.33 -8.66
C MET A 107 -3.22 1.98 -7.32
N LEU A 108 -3.15 1.15 -6.27
CA LEU A 108 -2.80 1.58 -4.91
C LEU A 108 -1.29 1.79 -4.71
N TRP A 109 -0.50 1.00 -5.42
CA TRP A 109 0.96 1.10 -5.51
C TRP A 109 1.37 0.72 -6.93
N ASP A 110 2.50 1.25 -7.40
CA ASP A 110 2.97 1.08 -8.77
C ASP A 110 4.42 0.60 -8.80
N TYR A 111 4.62 -0.66 -9.18
CA TYR A 111 5.94 -1.27 -9.36
C TYR A 111 6.34 -1.44 -10.83
N THR A 112 5.69 -0.75 -11.77
CA THR A 112 5.96 -0.89 -13.21
C THR A 112 7.40 -0.57 -13.61
N GLN A 113 8.10 0.28 -12.85
CA GLN A 113 9.49 0.66 -13.14
C GLN A 113 10.55 -0.35 -12.67
N PHE A 114 10.15 -1.35 -11.88
CA PHE A 114 11.10 -2.33 -11.33
C PHE A 114 11.25 -3.54 -12.24
N TRP A 115 12.47 -4.08 -12.29
CA TRP A 115 12.76 -5.28 -13.06
C TRP A 115 11.96 -6.49 -12.56
N GLY A 116 11.47 -7.31 -13.49
CA GLY A 116 10.71 -8.52 -13.18
C GLY A 116 9.32 -8.26 -12.59
N ASN A 117 8.78 -7.03 -12.69
CA ASN A 117 7.44 -6.74 -12.19
C ASN A 117 6.36 -7.52 -12.94
N ILE A 118 5.30 -7.89 -12.23
CA ILE A 118 4.12 -8.56 -12.79
C ILE A 118 2.93 -7.61 -12.66
N LYS A 119 2.45 -7.10 -13.80
CA LYS A 119 1.33 -6.13 -13.90
C LYS A 119 1.54 -4.84 -13.09
N GLY A 120 2.78 -4.52 -12.71
CA GLY A 120 3.08 -3.44 -11.77
C GLY A 120 2.61 -3.68 -10.33
N ILE A 121 2.17 -4.90 -9.97
CA ILE A 121 1.61 -5.21 -8.63
C ILE A 121 2.66 -5.79 -7.69
N ILE A 122 3.47 -6.73 -8.17
CA ILE A 122 4.55 -7.35 -7.40
C ILE A 122 5.84 -7.28 -8.20
N CYS A 123 6.98 -7.29 -7.52
CA CYS A 123 8.28 -7.46 -8.15
C CYS A 123 9.25 -8.23 -7.22
N PRO A 124 10.30 -8.85 -7.78
CA PRO A 124 11.27 -9.64 -7.00
C PRO A 124 11.94 -8.87 -5.86
N MET A 125 12.16 -7.56 -6.04
CA MET A 125 12.76 -6.71 -5.01
C MET A 125 11.89 -6.61 -3.76
N TYR A 126 10.58 -6.38 -3.91
CA TYR A 126 9.66 -6.32 -2.77
C TYR A 126 9.38 -7.71 -2.18
N SER A 127 9.31 -8.76 -3.01
CA SER A 127 9.27 -10.14 -2.52
C SER A 127 10.47 -10.51 -1.65
N PHE A 128 11.66 -9.97 -1.96
CA PHE A 128 12.84 -10.12 -1.10
C PHE A 128 12.69 -9.36 0.23
N PHE A 129 12.13 -8.15 0.23
CA PHE A 129 11.82 -7.45 1.48
C PHE A 129 10.79 -8.21 2.33
N TRP A 130 9.79 -8.86 1.72
CA TRP A 130 8.87 -9.75 2.44
C TRP A 130 9.57 -10.94 3.10
N LEU A 131 10.59 -11.49 2.45
CA LEU A 131 11.45 -12.53 3.05
C LEU A 131 12.22 -11.99 4.26
N LEU A 132 12.83 -10.81 4.14
CA LEU A 132 13.53 -10.17 5.27
C LEU A 132 12.59 -9.84 6.43
N LEU A 133 11.38 -9.36 6.14
CA LEU A 133 10.37 -9.09 7.16
C LEU A 133 9.87 -10.37 7.83
N SER A 134 9.73 -11.47 7.08
CA SER A 134 9.37 -12.79 7.63
C SER A 134 10.45 -13.31 8.58
N LEU A 135 11.72 -13.15 8.20
CA LEU A 135 12.87 -13.46 9.06
C LEU A 135 12.86 -12.59 10.32
N GLY A 136 12.72 -11.27 10.14
CA GLY A 136 12.66 -10.31 11.23
C GLY A 136 11.50 -10.60 12.20
N TYR A 137 10.35 -11.03 11.65
CA TYR A 137 9.22 -11.46 12.45
C TYR A 137 9.59 -12.64 13.34
N CYS A 138 10.09 -13.74 12.78
CA CYS A 138 10.35 -14.96 13.54
C CYS A 138 11.44 -14.81 14.61
N PHE A 139 12.45 -13.98 14.37
CA PHE A 139 13.55 -13.80 15.34
C PHE A 139 13.30 -12.69 16.35
N PHE A 140 12.65 -11.59 15.96
CA PHE A 140 12.53 -10.40 16.81
C PHE A 140 11.10 -10.07 17.21
N LEU A 141 10.10 -10.31 16.35
CA LEU A 141 8.72 -9.89 16.63
C LEU A 141 7.84 -10.99 17.25
N ASP A 142 8.08 -12.27 16.95
CA ASP A 142 7.25 -13.37 17.46
C ASP A 142 7.25 -13.42 19.00
N PRO A 143 8.40 -13.32 19.71
CA PRO A 143 8.39 -13.28 21.18
C PRO A 143 7.61 -12.11 21.79
N PRO A 144 7.86 -10.83 21.44
CA PRO A 144 7.11 -9.72 22.02
C PRO A 144 5.64 -9.73 21.60
N ILE A 145 5.30 -10.14 20.37
CA ILE A 145 3.90 -10.24 19.93
C ILE A 145 3.15 -11.31 20.73
N THR A 146 3.78 -12.46 20.97
CA THR A 146 3.18 -13.52 21.78
C THR A 146 2.94 -13.03 23.21
N HIS A 147 3.92 -12.31 23.78
CA HIS A 147 3.80 -11.72 25.10
C HIS A 147 2.65 -10.69 25.19
N THR A 148 2.51 -9.79 24.20
CA THR A 148 1.42 -8.81 24.21
C THR A 148 0.04 -9.46 24.03
N VAL A 149 -0.04 -10.53 23.25
CA VAL A 149 -1.26 -11.35 23.13
C VAL A 149 -1.62 -12.00 24.47
N GLU A 150 -0.66 -12.54 25.21
CA GLU A 150 -0.89 -13.11 26.55
C GLU A 150 -1.35 -12.04 27.55
N LEU A 151 -0.73 -10.86 27.53
CA LEU A 151 -1.15 -9.72 28.35
C LEU A 151 -2.59 -9.31 28.04
N LEU A 152 -2.97 -9.27 26.76
CA LEU A 152 -4.35 -8.98 26.33
C LEU A 152 -5.33 -10.03 26.87
N ILE A 153 -5.00 -11.32 26.75
CA ILE A 153 -5.87 -12.42 27.19
C ILE A 153 -6.08 -12.38 28.70
N ASN A 154 -5.02 -12.08 29.45
CA ASN A 154 -5.06 -12.05 30.92
C ASN A 154 -5.68 -10.76 31.49
N ASN A 155 -5.85 -9.71 30.67
CA ASN A 155 -6.38 -8.41 31.12
C ASN A 155 -7.55 -7.97 30.24
N LEU A 156 -8.77 -8.24 30.71
CA LEU A 156 -10.01 -7.94 29.97
C LEU A 156 -10.14 -6.45 29.58
N GLN A 157 -9.58 -5.53 30.36
CA GLN A 157 -9.57 -4.09 30.06
C GLN A 157 -8.95 -3.73 28.70
N PHE A 158 -7.98 -4.52 28.21
CA PHE A 158 -7.39 -4.26 26.90
C PHE A 158 -8.35 -4.55 25.73
N THR A 159 -9.37 -5.39 25.95
CA THR A 159 -10.39 -5.66 24.93
C THR A 159 -11.24 -4.44 24.60
N PHE A 160 -11.42 -3.51 25.55
CA PHE A 160 -12.08 -2.23 25.31
C PHE A 160 -11.32 -1.40 24.26
N PHE A 161 -10.00 -1.31 24.38
CA PHE A 161 -9.17 -0.57 23.41
C PHE A 161 -9.16 -1.22 22.03
N VAL A 162 -9.19 -2.56 21.97
CA VAL A 162 -9.37 -3.28 20.71
C VAL A 162 -10.73 -2.91 20.08
N GLY A 163 -11.81 -2.91 20.87
CA GLY A 163 -13.13 -2.48 20.41
C GLY A 163 -13.14 -1.03 19.90
N LEU A 164 -12.53 -0.10 20.63
CA LEU A 164 -12.40 1.31 20.23
C LEU A 164 -11.64 1.46 18.91
N TYR A 165 -10.52 0.75 18.76
CA TYR A 165 -9.76 0.69 17.50
C TYR A 165 -10.67 0.28 16.35
N TYR A 166 -11.42 -0.82 16.49
CA TYR A 166 -12.31 -1.30 15.44
C TYR A 166 -13.47 -0.35 15.15
N GLY A 167 -14.00 0.35 16.16
CA GLY A 167 -15.01 1.38 15.96
C GLY A 167 -14.54 2.48 15.01
N VAL A 168 -13.37 3.07 15.27
CA VAL A 168 -12.80 4.13 14.42
C VAL A 168 -12.37 3.56 13.05
N PHE A 169 -11.71 2.40 13.05
CA PHE A 169 -11.26 1.73 11.83
C PHE A 169 -12.41 1.42 10.88
N LEU A 170 -13.55 0.93 11.37
CA LEU A 170 -14.70 0.59 10.52
C LEU A 170 -15.37 1.82 9.92
N ILE A 171 -15.43 2.94 10.65
CA ILE A 171 -15.93 4.22 10.13
C ILE A 171 -15.01 4.70 9.00
N ASP A 172 -13.70 4.73 9.22
CA ASP A 172 -12.73 5.14 8.19
C ASP A 172 -12.75 4.19 6.99
N LEU A 173 -12.86 2.88 7.23
CA LEU A 173 -12.99 1.88 6.18
C LEU A 173 -14.24 2.10 5.33
N ALA A 174 -15.39 2.36 5.94
CA ALA A 174 -16.64 2.62 5.21
C ALA A 174 -16.52 3.88 4.32
N ILE A 175 -16.02 4.98 4.89
CA ILE A 175 -15.84 6.25 4.16
C ILE A 175 -14.83 6.06 3.02
N SER A 176 -13.69 5.44 3.31
CA SER A 176 -12.61 5.24 2.36
C SER A 176 -13.02 4.30 1.23
N LEU A 177 -13.76 3.22 1.52
CA LEU A 177 -14.32 2.33 0.49
C LEU A 177 -15.34 3.05 -0.39
N ASN A 178 -16.22 3.87 0.19
CA ASN A 178 -17.17 4.67 -0.60
C ASN A 178 -16.45 5.61 -1.57
N ASN A 179 -15.37 6.27 -1.10
CA ASN A 179 -14.54 7.09 -1.96
C ASN A 179 -13.86 6.28 -3.06
N MET A 180 -13.34 5.09 -2.75
CA MET A 180 -12.74 4.19 -3.75
C MET A 180 -13.75 3.72 -4.80
N VAL A 181 -15.00 3.47 -4.42
CA VAL A 181 -16.08 3.13 -5.37
C VAL A 181 -16.38 4.31 -6.30
N ASN A 182 -16.50 5.53 -5.78
CA ASN A 182 -16.71 6.72 -6.60
C ASN A 182 -15.55 6.96 -7.58
N ILE A 183 -14.30 6.78 -7.12
CA ILE A 183 -13.10 6.84 -7.98
C ILE A 183 -13.16 5.74 -9.05
N ALA A 184 -13.59 4.54 -8.68
CA ALA A 184 -13.69 3.40 -9.59
C ALA A 184 -14.77 3.59 -10.66
N GLU A 185 -15.90 4.21 -10.32
CA GLU A 185 -16.94 4.58 -11.28
C GLU A 185 -16.39 5.57 -12.30
N PHE A 186 -15.79 6.67 -11.84
CA PHE A 186 -15.12 7.63 -12.73
C PHE A 186 -14.04 6.99 -13.60
N ALA A 187 -13.19 6.13 -13.02
CA ALA A 187 -12.14 5.42 -13.75
C ALA A 187 -12.72 4.50 -14.85
N ARG A 188 -13.87 3.88 -14.59
CA ARG A 188 -14.57 3.04 -15.58
C ARG A 188 -15.19 3.87 -16.70
N GLU A 189 -15.88 4.96 -16.36
CA GLU A 189 -16.50 5.89 -17.31
C GLU A 189 -15.50 6.47 -18.31
N HIS A 190 -14.35 6.92 -17.82
CA HIS A 190 -13.30 7.52 -18.66
C HIS A 190 -12.26 6.51 -19.17
N ASN A 191 -12.45 5.23 -18.88
CA ASN A 191 -11.53 4.14 -19.23
C ASN A 191 -10.06 4.41 -18.88
N ILE A 192 -9.83 5.02 -17.71
CA ILE A 192 -8.49 5.30 -17.17
C ILE A 192 -8.18 4.38 -15.99
N ILE A 193 -6.89 4.16 -15.74
CA ILE A 193 -6.40 3.56 -14.49
C ILE A 193 -5.94 4.70 -13.59
N VAL A 194 -6.57 4.86 -12.44
CA VAL A 194 -6.25 5.93 -11.49
C VAL A 194 -5.15 5.47 -10.55
N LYS A 195 -4.03 6.18 -10.52
CA LYS A 195 -2.97 5.97 -9.53
C LYS A 195 -3.25 6.85 -8.32
N ILE A 196 -3.46 6.23 -7.16
CA ILE A 196 -3.92 6.95 -5.96
C ILE A 196 -2.86 7.95 -5.46
N ASP A 197 -1.58 7.58 -5.54
CA ASP A 197 -0.49 8.46 -5.13
C ASP A 197 -0.43 9.74 -6.00
N GLU A 198 -0.63 9.62 -7.32
CA GLU A 198 -0.69 10.76 -8.24
C GLU A 198 -1.94 11.63 -8.00
N LEU A 199 -3.11 11.00 -7.81
CA LEU A 199 -4.35 11.71 -7.53
C LEU A 199 -4.23 12.52 -6.23
N ARG A 200 -3.69 11.93 -5.16
CA ARG A 200 -3.47 12.62 -3.89
C ARG A 200 -2.46 13.76 -4.03
N ALA A 201 -1.38 13.56 -4.80
CA ALA A 201 -0.40 14.61 -5.07
C ALA A 201 -1.04 15.81 -5.81
N GLN A 202 -1.95 15.57 -6.76
CA GLN A 202 -2.67 16.63 -7.46
C GLN A 202 -3.64 17.38 -6.54
N ILE A 203 -4.37 16.67 -5.68
CA ILE A 203 -5.27 17.28 -4.69
C ILE A 203 -4.46 18.18 -3.74
N GLU A 204 -3.32 17.70 -3.26
CA GLU A 204 -2.47 18.47 -2.35
C GLU A 204 -1.82 19.67 -3.05
N ALA A 205 -1.33 19.51 -4.29
CA ALA A 205 -0.78 20.62 -5.07
C ALA A 205 -1.83 21.71 -5.33
N PHE A 206 -3.06 21.32 -5.63
CA PHE A 206 -4.18 22.25 -5.79
C PHE A 206 -4.52 22.94 -4.46
N ARG A 207 -4.53 22.21 -3.35
CA ARG A 207 -4.75 22.77 -2.00
C ARG A 207 -3.72 23.84 -1.67
N VAL A 208 -2.43 23.54 -1.87
CA VAL A 208 -1.34 24.49 -1.62
C VAL A 208 -1.46 25.74 -2.51
N LYS A 209 -1.85 25.57 -3.78
CA LYS A 209 -2.03 26.67 -4.74
C LYS A 209 -3.22 27.57 -4.38
N THR A 210 -4.33 27.00 -3.93
CA THR A 210 -5.59 27.73 -3.68
C THR A 210 -5.64 28.35 -2.28
N LEU A 211 -5.11 27.67 -1.27
CA LEU A 211 -5.22 28.07 0.14
C LEU A 211 -3.91 28.63 0.73
N GLY A 212 -2.80 28.60 -0.01
CA GLY A 212 -1.48 28.88 0.53
C GLY A 212 -0.99 27.78 1.50
N SER A 213 0.29 27.80 1.86
CA SER A 213 0.87 26.82 2.80
C SER A 213 0.28 27.00 4.20
N ALA A 214 -0.78 26.29 4.53
CA ALA A 214 -1.41 26.33 5.86
C ALA A 214 -1.48 24.93 6.51
N HIS A 215 -1.10 24.92 7.79
CA HIS A 215 -0.82 23.79 8.69
C HIS A 215 -1.67 22.51 8.54
N PHE A 216 -0.97 21.39 8.83
CA PHE A 216 -1.38 19.99 8.92
C PHE A 216 -2.72 19.70 9.68
N PHE A 217 -3.27 20.64 10.44
CA PHE A 217 -4.42 20.44 11.33
C PHE A 217 -5.65 21.34 11.08
N VAL A 218 -5.79 21.95 9.88
CA VAL A 218 -7.04 22.65 9.55
C VAL A 218 -8.10 21.65 9.07
N PRO A 219 -9.31 21.61 9.67
CA PRO A 219 -10.38 20.71 9.26
C PRO A 219 -10.85 21.05 7.84
N LEU A 220 -11.16 20.01 7.09
CA LEU A 220 -11.66 20.00 5.71
C LEU A 220 -12.85 20.95 5.51
N ARG A 221 -12.62 22.25 5.29
CA ARG A 221 -13.54 23.10 4.54
C ARG A 221 -13.22 22.93 3.06
N PHE A 222 -13.73 21.86 2.48
CA PHE A 222 -13.70 21.64 1.03
C PHE A 222 -14.88 22.38 0.40
N SER A 223 -14.59 23.37 -0.45
CA SER A 223 -15.53 23.83 -1.49
C SER A 223 -15.38 23.02 -2.79
N ASP A 224 -14.53 21.98 -2.80
CA ASP A 224 -14.23 21.19 -3.98
C ASP A 224 -14.73 19.75 -3.81
N THR A 225 -15.47 19.25 -4.79
CA THR A 225 -16.01 17.89 -4.75
C THR A 225 -14.92 16.88 -5.19
N LEU A 226 -15.04 15.62 -4.75
CA LEU A 226 -14.19 14.52 -5.23
C LEU A 226 -14.22 14.45 -6.77
N HIS A 227 -15.37 14.71 -7.38
CA HIS A 227 -15.57 14.75 -8.82
C HIS A 227 -14.70 15.81 -9.51
N ASN A 228 -14.68 17.06 -9.00
CA ASN A 228 -13.82 18.12 -9.56
C ASN A 228 -12.33 17.75 -9.47
N SER A 229 -11.92 17.06 -8.41
CA SER A 229 -10.54 16.58 -8.24
C SER A 229 -10.20 15.50 -9.27
N LEU A 230 -11.15 14.62 -9.59
CA LEU A 230 -10.99 13.57 -10.59
C LEU A 230 -10.94 14.13 -12.02
N GLU A 231 -11.75 15.13 -12.35
CA GLU A 231 -11.70 15.81 -13.65
C GLU A 231 -10.34 16.49 -13.86
N ARG A 232 -9.84 17.23 -12.86
CA ARG A 232 -8.49 17.81 -12.93
C ARG A 232 -7.40 16.75 -13.09
N TYR A 233 -7.52 15.63 -12.40
CA TYR A 233 -6.58 14.51 -12.55
C TYR A 233 -6.60 13.95 -13.98
N ARG A 234 -7.79 13.82 -14.57
CA ARG A 234 -7.96 13.40 -15.96
C ARG A 234 -7.31 14.37 -16.93
N GLU A 235 -7.59 15.67 -16.82
CA GLU A 235 -6.99 16.71 -17.65
C GLU A 235 -5.45 16.72 -17.55
N PHE A 236 -4.91 16.59 -16.33
CA PHE A 236 -3.48 16.47 -16.09
C PHE A 236 -2.89 15.28 -16.86
N ARG A 237 -3.54 14.12 -16.79
CA ARG A 237 -3.06 12.90 -17.44
C ARG A 237 -3.19 12.96 -18.97
N GLU A 238 -4.25 13.55 -19.49
CA GLU A 238 -4.41 13.81 -20.93
C GLU A 238 -3.31 14.75 -21.43
N ASN A 239 -3.06 15.87 -20.75
CA ASN A 239 -1.99 16.81 -21.10
C ASN A 239 -0.59 16.16 -21.04
N PHE A 240 -0.32 15.35 -20.02
CA PHE A 240 0.96 14.64 -19.90
C PHE A 240 1.16 13.63 -21.05
N SER A 241 0.10 12.90 -21.42
CA SER A 241 0.15 11.95 -22.55
C SER A 241 0.41 12.66 -23.89
N VAL A 242 -0.26 13.78 -24.16
CA VAL A 242 -0.07 14.58 -25.39
C VAL A 242 1.32 15.21 -25.41
N GLY A 243 1.83 15.66 -24.26
CA GLY A 243 3.18 16.20 -24.11
C GLY A 243 4.26 15.18 -24.50
N ASN A 244 4.19 13.97 -23.92
CA ASN A 244 5.13 12.89 -24.25
C ASN A 244 5.08 12.48 -25.73
N ILE A 245 3.89 12.45 -26.34
CA ILE A 245 3.76 12.17 -27.78
C ILE A 245 4.45 13.26 -28.60
N ARG A 246 4.26 14.53 -28.26
CA ARG A 246 4.91 15.65 -28.97
C ARG A 246 6.43 15.62 -28.82
N GLU A 247 6.96 15.29 -27.65
CA GLU A 247 8.41 15.18 -27.43
C GLU A 247 9.02 14.01 -28.21
N ASN A 248 8.38 12.83 -28.20
CA ASN A 248 8.83 11.68 -28.98
C ASN A 248 8.83 11.97 -30.50
N ILE A 249 7.79 12.64 -31.02
CA ILE A 249 7.75 13.05 -32.43
C ILE A 249 8.88 14.02 -32.75
N LYS A 250 9.13 15.02 -31.89
CA LYS A 250 10.24 15.97 -32.07
C LYS A 250 11.60 15.27 -32.02
N GLY A 251 11.81 14.33 -31.10
CA GLY A 251 13.03 13.53 -31.00
C GLY A 251 13.30 12.71 -32.26
N ASN A 252 12.30 11.98 -32.75
CA ASN A 252 12.39 11.18 -33.97
C ASN A 252 12.64 12.05 -35.23
N ILE A 253 12.01 13.22 -35.33
CA ILE A 253 12.25 14.15 -36.44
C ILE A 253 13.70 14.67 -36.37
N ARG A 254 14.21 15.02 -35.18
CA ARG A 254 15.59 15.48 -35.00
C ARG A 254 16.60 14.41 -35.39
N GLU A 255 16.42 13.17 -34.92
CA GLU A 255 17.26 12.04 -35.32
C GLU A 255 17.23 11.78 -36.83
N ASN A 256 16.06 11.86 -37.46
CA ASN A 256 15.95 11.68 -38.91
C ASN A 256 16.61 12.81 -39.70
N ILE A 257 16.50 14.06 -39.27
CA ILE A 257 17.20 15.19 -39.89
C ILE A 257 18.73 15.05 -39.74
N ASP A 258 19.19 14.62 -38.57
CA ASP A 258 20.62 14.39 -38.32
C ASP A 258 21.17 13.21 -39.13
N LYS A 259 20.36 12.17 -39.40
CA LYS A 259 20.71 11.08 -40.32
C LYS A 259 20.79 11.55 -41.77
N ILE A 260 19.91 12.45 -42.20
CA ILE A 260 19.93 13.00 -43.57
C ILE A 260 21.14 13.94 -43.78
N LYS A 261 21.51 14.74 -42.77
CA LYS A 261 22.68 15.63 -42.82
C LYS A 261 24.03 14.91 -42.77
N ARG A 262 24.07 13.63 -42.37
CA ARG A 262 25.29 12.80 -42.32
C ARG A 262 25.51 11.97 -43.60
N LYS A 263 24.61 12.06 -44.57
CA LYS A 263 24.77 11.54 -45.94
C LYS A 263 25.14 12.67 -46.89
#